data_AF-A0A952EN02-F1
#
_entry.id   AF-A0A952EN02-F1
#
_cell.length_a   1.000
_cell.length_b   1.000
_cell.length_c   1.000
_cell.angle_alpha   90.00
_cell.angle_beta   90.00
_cell.angle_gamma   90.00
#
_symmetry.space_group_name_H-M   'P 1'
#
loop_
_entity.id
_entity.type
_entity.pdbx_description
1 polymer ?
#
loop_
_entity_poly.entity_id
_entity_poly.type
_entity_poly.pdbx_seq_one_letter_code
_entity_poly.pdbx_strand_id
1 'polypeptide(L)'
;MPTNPLEIRIKVIQAKISVPQSGVYDLETCSALEKTLGLLVSDLGLFDKKKNIQKHLGFSGRDVDGIFGVNTTTRIEMFLDEKIPPLPKGASMIISKNSLQLVLESEISSKSMYNSKYKFPIWPHGASGITIGIGYDMGYSTPAQFEKDWKALLGDSKFGKLKSAVGLQGERARAALTSAVKSVEVPYDDALQVFYTTSVPVYARATAKSYPGVELLPPDAQGALLSLVYNRGASLEGPRRKEMKNIAGWVRTKNLAKIAGEIRAMKRLWEGDPKMKGLLSRRDKEAALVANARFFLKPEDYIFA
;
A
#
# COMPACT_ATOMS: atom_id res chain seq x y z
N MET A 1 -38.12 15.08 -22.19
CA MET A 1 -38.16 14.39 -20.87
C MET A 1 -36.84 14.62 -20.17
N PRO A 2 -36.79 14.86 -18.84
CA PRO A 2 -35.52 14.96 -18.14
C PRO A 2 -34.78 13.63 -18.28
N THR A 3 -33.59 13.68 -18.87
CA THR A 3 -32.75 12.50 -19.12
C THR A 3 -32.36 11.87 -17.79
N ASN A 4 -32.62 10.58 -17.59
CA ASN A 4 -32.25 9.89 -16.37
C ASN A 4 -30.71 9.95 -16.20
N PRO A 5 -30.17 10.53 -15.10
CA PRO A 5 -28.72 10.66 -14.91
C PRO A 5 -27.97 9.32 -14.97
N LEU A 6 -28.61 8.21 -14.56
CA LEU A 6 -28.01 6.88 -14.64
C LEU A 6 -27.92 6.38 -16.08
N GLU A 7 -28.95 6.64 -16.89
CA GLU A 7 -28.98 6.25 -18.32
C GLU A 7 -27.83 6.90 -19.10
N ILE A 8 -27.55 8.18 -18.84
CA ILE A 8 -26.41 8.90 -19.45
C ILE A 8 -25.10 8.19 -19.13
N ARG A 9 -24.88 7.83 -17.86
CA ARG A 9 -23.68 7.13 -17.41
C ARG A 9 -23.53 5.76 -18.08
N ILE A 10 -24.63 5.03 -18.21
CA ILE A 10 -24.65 3.74 -18.91
C ILE A 10 -24.26 3.91 -20.38
N LYS A 11 -24.81 4.91 -21.08
CA LYS A 11 -24.43 5.20 -22.48
C LYS A 11 -22.94 5.52 -22.63
N VAL A 12 -22.35 6.25 -21.69
CA VAL A 12 -20.89 6.51 -21.67
C VAL A 12 -20.09 5.22 -21.49
N ILE A 13 -20.52 4.32 -20.60
CA ILE A 13 -19.90 3.00 -20.42
C ILE A 13 -20.00 2.18 -21.72
N GLN A 14 -21.19 2.12 -22.32
CA GLN A 14 -21.45 1.39 -23.55
C GLN A 14 -20.56 1.87 -24.70
N ALA A 15 -20.41 3.19 -24.84
CA ALA A 15 -19.48 3.78 -25.80
C ALA A 15 -18.03 3.33 -25.57
N LYS A 16 -17.56 3.30 -24.31
CA LYS A 16 -16.18 2.87 -23.97
C LYS A 16 -15.92 1.41 -24.27
N ILE A 17 -16.90 0.54 -24.06
CA ILE A 17 -16.78 -0.90 -24.34
C ILE A 17 -17.24 -1.26 -25.76
N SER A 18 -17.48 -0.25 -26.62
CA SER A 18 -17.81 -0.40 -28.04
C SER A 18 -19.08 -1.23 -28.33
N VAL A 19 -20.15 -0.99 -27.57
CA VAL A 19 -21.49 -1.59 -27.79
C VAL A 19 -22.56 -0.50 -28.04
N PRO A 20 -23.74 -0.85 -28.59
CA PRO A 20 -24.83 0.11 -28.77
C PRO A 20 -25.23 0.81 -27.47
N GLN A 21 -25.49 2.11 -27.55
CA GLN A 21 -25.77 2.97 -26.39
C GLN A 21 -27.26 2.91 -26.00
N SER A 22 -27.75 1.73 -25.63
CA SER A 22 -29.15 1.52 -25.25
C SER A 22 -29.56 2.26 -23.97
N GLY A 23 -28.60 2.65 -23.13
CA GLY A 23 -28.85 3.32 -21.84
C GLY A 23 -29.28 2.38 -20.72
N VAL A 24 -29.28 1.06 -20.97
CA VAL A 24 -29.55 0.01 -19.97
C VAL A 24 -28.47 -1.05 -20.02
N TYR A 25 -28.27 -1.76 -18.91
CA TYR A 25 -27.41 -2.95 -18.89
C TYR A 25 -28.14 -4.15 -19.49
N ASP A 26 -28.14 -4.23 -20.82
CA ASP A 26 -28.63 -5.36 -21.61
C ASP A 26 -27.60 -6.50 -21.74
N LEU A 27 -27.97 -7.57 -22.44
CA LEU A 27 -27.15 -8.77 -22.59
C LEU A 27 -25.85 -8.51 -23.34
N GLU A 28 -25.89 -7.67 -24.36
CA GLU A 28 -24.72 -7.28 -25.14
C GLU A 28 -23.75 -6.47 -24.28
N THR A 29 -24.26 -5.47 -23.54
CA THR A 29 -23.49 -4.67 -22.59
C THR A 29 -22.85 -5.53 -21.51
N CYS A 30 -23.60 -6.44 -20.89
CA CYS A 30 -23.07 -7.32 -19.85
C CYS A 30 -22.03 -8.32 -20.39
N SER A 31 -22.21 -8.84 -21.61
CA SER A 31 -21.23 -9.76 -22.22
C SER A 31 -19.94 -9.03 -22.60
N ALA A 32 -20.04 -7.79 -23.10
CA ALA A 32 -18.88 -6.94 -23.34
C ALA A 32 -18.16 -6.60 -22.03
N LEU A 33 -18.89 -6.28 -20.96
CA LEU A 33 -18.30 -6.04 -19.63
C LEU A 33 -17.59 -7.29 -19.07
N GLU A 34 -18.16 -8.49 -19.19
CA GLU A 34 -17.47 -9.73 -18.79
C GLU A 34 -16.12 -9.85 -19.50
N LYS A 35 -16.08 -9.64 -20.82
CA LYS A 35 -14.85 -9.66 -21.60
C LYS A 35 -13.86 -8.59 -21.14
N THR A 36 -14.30 -7.34 -20.96
CA THR A 36 -13.45 -6.22 -20.53
C THR A 36 -12.89 -6.42 -19.12
N LEU A 37 -13.66 -7.04 -18.23
CA LEU A 37 -13.24 -7.40 -16.86
C LEU A 37 -12.34 -8.65 -16.83
N GLY A 38 -12.13 -9.32 -17.97
CA GLY A 38 -11.37 -10.58 -18.04
C GLY A 38 -12.09 -11.75 -17.37
N LEU A 39 -13.41 -11.69 -17.25
CA LEU A 39 -14.25 -12.80 -16.82
C LEU A 39 -14.41 -13.80 -17.97
N LEU A 40 -14.61 -15.08 -17.62
CA LEU A 40 -15.01 -16.09 -18.60
C LEU A 40 -16.38 -15.68 -19.17
N VAL A 41 -16.41 -15.42 -20.49
CA VAL A 41 -17.67 -15.17 -21.19
C VAL A 41 -18.49 -16.45 -21.13
N SER A 42 -19.65 -16.36 -20.51
CA SER A 42 -20.53 -17.50 -20.25
C SER A 42 -21.85 -17.35 -21.00
N ASP A 43 -22.53 -18.45 -21.30
CA ASP A 43 -23.88 -18.46 -21.90
C ASP A 43 -24.99 -18.21 -20.86
N LEU A 44 -24.63 -17.59 -19.73
CA LEU A 44 -25.56 -17.29 -18.65
C LEU A 44 -26.60 -16.23 -19.06
N GLY A 45 -27.78 -16.31 -18.45
CA GLY A 45 -28.80 -15.29 -18.58
C GLY A 45 -28.34 -13.92 -18.03
N LEU A 46 -29.00 -12.84 -18.45
CA LEU A 46 -28.65 -11.47 -18.09
C LEU A 46 -28.51 -11.26 -16.56
N PHE A 47 -29.41 -11.83 -15.78
CA PHE A 47 -29.40 -11.72 -14.33
C PHE A 47 -28.14 -12.33 -13.70
N ASP A 48 -27.75 -13.52 -14.14
CA ASP A 48 -26.57 -14.22 -13.61
C ASP A 48 -25.26 -13.56 -14.07
N LYS A 49 -25.19 -13.06 -15.31
CA LYS A 49 -24.07 -12.22 -15.77
C LYS A 49 -23.90 -10.98 -14.90
N LYS A 50 -25.00 -10.29 -14.59
CA LYS A 50 -24.98 -9.13 -13.69
C LYS A 50 -24.43 -9.49 -12.31
N LYS A 51 -24.88 -10.60 -11.72
CA LYS A 51 -24.35 -11.09 -10.43
C LYS A 51 -22.85 -11.42 -10.50
N ASN A 52 -22.39 -12.04 -11.59
CA ASN A 52 -20.97 -12.36 -11.77
C ASN A 52 -20.10 -11.10 -11.87
N ILE A 53 -20.55 -10.10 -12.64
CA ILE A 53 -19.88 -8.80 -12.73
C ILE A 53 -19.86 -8.11 -11.36
N GLN A 54 -20.96 -8.11 -10.60
CA GLN A 54 -20.99 -7.56 -9.23
C GLN A 54 -19.95 -8.25 -8.32
N LYS A 55 -19.88 -9.59 -8.31
CA LYS A 55 -18.86 -10.32 -7.54
C LYS A 55 -17.44 -9.90 -7.94
N HIS A 56 -17.18 -9.75 -9.24
CA HIS A 56 -15.86 -9.34 -9.73
C HIS A 56 -15.49 -7.93 -9.28
N LEU A 57 -16.45 -7.01 -9.30
CA LEU A 57 -16.30 -5.64 -8.82
C LEU A 57 -16.25 -5.52 -7.28
N GLY A 58 -16.19 -6.64 -6.56
CA GLY A 58 -16.04 -6.70 -5.10
C GLY A 58 -17.34 -6.49 -4.32
N PHE A 59 -18.51 -6.70 -4.92
CA PHE A 59 -19.76 -6.78 -4.15
C PHE A 59 -19.84 -8.16 -3.46
N SER A 60 -20.43 -8.22 -2.29
CA SER A 60 -20.56 -9.46 -1.51
C SER A 60 -21.90 -9.54 -0.79
N GLY A 61 -22.27 -10.75 -0.36
CA GLY A 61 -23.51 -10.99 0.37
C GLY A 61 -24.76 -10.53 -0.40
N ARG A 62 -25.57 -9.69 0.25
CA ARG A 62 -26.85 -9.19 -0.31
C ARG A 62 -26.65 -8.17 -1.45
N ASP A 63 -25.46 -7.60 -1.60
CA ASP A 63 -25.19 -6.62 -2.67
C ASP A 63 -24.88 -7.29 -4.02
N VAL A 64 -24.91 -8.63 -4.07
CA VAL A 64 -24.82 -9.42 -5.31
C VAL A 64 -26.23 -9.85 -5.72
N ASP A 65 -27.02 -8.88 -6.12
CA ASP A 65 -28.47 -9.00 -6.38
C ASP A 65 -28.83 -9.00 -7.87
N GLY A 66 -27.88 -8.75 -8.77
CA GLY A 66 -28.13 -8.64 -10.21
C GLY A 66 -28.79 -7.31 -10.61
N ILE A 67 -28.93 -6.36 -9.70
CA ILE A 67 -29.57 -5.06 -9.93
C ILE A 67 -28.48 -3.98 -10.03
N PHE A 68 -28.27 -3.47 -11.24
CA PHE A 68 -27.24 -2.46 -11.47
C PHE A 68 -27.81 -1.06 -11.23
N GLY A 69 -27.53 -0.53 -10.04
CA GLY A 69 -27.78 0.85 -9.68
C GLY A 69 -26.50 1.71 -9.72
N VAL A 70 -26.60 2.90 -9.13
CA VAL A 70 -25.52 3.89 -9.04
C VAL A 70 -24.19 3.29 -8.56
N ASN A 71 -24.21 2.43 -7.54
CA ASN A 71 -22.99 1.85 -6.97
C ASN A 71 -22.28 0.91 -7.94
N THR A 72 -23.00 0.03 -8.62
CA THR A 72 -22.41 -0.87 -9.61
C THR A 72 -21.88 -0.09 -10.81
N THR A 73 -22.64 0.90 -11.29
CA THR A 73 -22.20 1.82 -12.34
C THR A 73 -20.92 2.55 -11.96
N THR A 74 -20.82 3.08 -10.74
CA THR A 74 -19.60 3.74 -10.25
C THR A 74 -18.40 2.79 -10.26
N ARG A 75 -18.55 1.53 -9.85
CA ARG A 75 -17.43 0.57 -9.87
C ARG A 75 -17.02 0.16 -11.28
N ILE A 76 -17.97 0.07 -12.21
CA ILE A 76 -17.67 -0.14 -13.63
C ILE A 76 -16.89 1.07 -14.18
N GLU A 77 -17.32 2.29 -13.89
CA GLU A 77 -16.61 3.50 -14.29
C GLU A 77 -15.20 3.56 -13.71
N MET A 78 -15.02 3.24 -12.42
CA MET A 78 -13.69 3.17 -11.82
C MET A 78 -12.80 2.08 -12.42
N PHE A 79 -13.39 0.98 -12.90
CA PHE A 79 -12.63 -0.05 -13.61
C PHE A 79 -12.20 0.41 -15.00
N LEU A 80 -13.11 1.05 -15.74
CA LEU A 80 -12.88 1.50 -17.10
C LEU A 80 -12.04 2.77 -17.17
N ASP A 81 -12.10 3.60 -16.13
CA ASP A 81 -11.31 4.82 -16.00
C ASP A 81 -10.01 4.54 -15.25
N GLU A 82 -8.93 5.18 -15.67
CA GLU A 82 -7.68 5.25 -14.91
C GLU A 82 -7.81 6.17 -13.69
N LYS A 83 -8.77 5.86 -12.81
CA LYS A 83 -9.14 6.65 -11.63
C LYS A 83 -9.06 5.82 -10.37
N ILE A 84 -8.62 6.47 -9.31
CA ILE A 84 -8.65 5.95 -7.94
C ILE A 84 -9.75 6.65 -7.13
N PRO A 85 -10.18 6.06 -6.00
CA PRO A 85 -11.07 6.75 -5.06
C PRO A 85 -10.51 8.11 -4.60
N PRO A 86 -11.37 9.06 -4.22
CA PRO A 86 -10.90 10.29 -3.61
C PRO A 86 -10.19 10.01 -2.28
N LEU A 87 -9.13 10.78 -2.01
CA LEU A 87 -8.41 10.69 -0.74
C LEU A 87 -9.25 11.29 0.41
N PRO A 88 -9.46 10.55 1.51
CA PRO A 88 -10.09 11.11 2.70
C PRO A 88 -9.14 12.12 3.38
N LYS A 89 -9.72 13.00 4.21
CA LYS A 89 -8.94 13.99 4.96
C LYS A 89 -7.89 13.30 5.83
N GLY A 90 -6.63 13.70 5.67
CA GLY A 90 -5.50 13.19 6.44
C GLY A 90 -4.70 12.08 5.75
N ALA A 91 -5.25 11.45 4.70
CA ALA A 91 -4.50 10.55 3.84
C ALA A 91 -3.72 11.34 2.78
N SER A 92 -2.50 10.88 2.48
CA SER A 92 -1.64 11.42 1.42
C SER A 92 -1.60 10.52 0.19
N MET A 93 -1.94 9.24 0.34
CA MET A 93 -1.81 8.21 -0.68
C MET A 93 -2.88 7.13 -0.54
N ILE A 94 -3.08 6.36 -1.60
CA ILE A 94 -3.83 5.10 -1.58
C ILE A 94 -2.86 4.00 -2.00
N ILE A 95 -2.61 3.04 -1.11
CA ILE A 95 -1.78 1.88 -1.39
C ILE A 95 -2.66 0.62 -1.42
N SER A 96 -2.18 -0.43 -2.09
CA SER A 96 -2.88 -1.72 -2.09
C SER A 96 -2.50 -2.57 -0.87
N LYS A 97 -3.38 -3.50 -0.46
CA LYS A 97 -3.04 -4.56 0.50
C LYS A 97 -1.79 -5.35 0.09
N ASN A 98 -1.65 -5.68 -1.18
CA ASN A 98 -0.50 -6.44 -1.70
C ASN A 98 0.82 -5.67 -1.52
N SER A 99 0.81 -4.38 -1.83
CA SER A 99 2.00 -3.53 -1.69
C SER A 99 2.40 -3.33 -0.22
N LEU A 100 1.43 -3.20 0.67
CA LEU A 100 1.65 -3.14 2.10
C LEU A 100 2.19 -4.48 2.65
N GLN A 101 1.63 -5.60 2.19
CA GLN A 101 2.12 -6.93 2.54
C GLN A 101 3.58 -7.11 2.12
N LEU A 102 3.98 -6.59 0.95
CA LEU A 102 5.38 -6.57 0.54
C LEU A 102 6.26 -5.82 1.54
N VAL A 103 5.82 -4.65 2.04
CA VAL A 103 6.58 -3.90 3.06
C VAL A 103 6.74 -4.77 4.30
N LEU A 104 5.64 -5.32 4.81
CA LEU A 104 5.64 -6.18 6.00
C LEU A 104 6.57 -7.38 5.85
N GLU A 105 6.44 -8.15 4.77
CA GLU A 105 7.30 -9.31 4.50
C GLU A 105 8.77 -8.91 4.37
N SER A 106 9.05 -7.72 3.84
CA SER A 106 10.41 -7.22 3.73
C SER A 106 11.03 -6.87 5.09
N GLU A 107 10.21 -6.45 6.06
CA GLU A 107 10.68 -6.07 7.40
C GLU A 107 10.76 -7.25 8.36
N ILE A 108 9.81 -8.19 8.28
CA ILE A 108 9.66 -9.26 9.29
C ILE A 108 9.60 -10.67 8.71
N SER A 109 9.71 -10.83 7.39
CA SER A 109 9.52 -12.10 6.66
C SER A 109 8.13 -12.73 6.78
N SER A 110 7.65 -13.04 7.98
CA SER A 110 6.32 -13.58 8.26
C SER A 110 5.90 -13.38 9.73
N LYS A 111 4.61 -13.54 10.04
CA LYS A 111 4.11 -13.52 11.44
C LYS A 111 4.81 -14.57 12.31
N SER A 112 5.06 -15.77 11.78
CA SER A 112 5.81 -16.82 12.47
C SER A 112 7.25 -16.39 12.78
N MET A 113 7.89 -15.72 11.81
CA MET A 113 9.25 -15.21 12.03
C MET A 113 9.29 -14.11 13.09
N TYR A 114 8.32 -13.19 13.02
CA TYR A 114 8.18 -12.15 14.02
C TYR A 114 8.08 -12.71 15.44
N ASN A 115 7.18 -13.66 15.65
CA ASN A 115 6.93 -14.28 16.96
C ASN A 115 8.12 -15.06 17.52
N SER A 116 9.03 -15.52 16.66
CA SER A 116 10.20 -16.29 17.11
C SER A 116 11.49 -15.46 17.21
N LYS A 117 11.62 -14.35 16.47
CA LYS A 117 12.87 -13.54 16.46
C LYS A 117 12.72 -12.04 16.66
N TYR A 118 11.61 -11.41 16.26
CA TYR A 118 11.50 -9.95 16.15
C TYR A 118 10.59 -9.30 17.20
N LYS A 119 9.94 -10.09 18.06
CA LYS A 119 9.05 -9.58 19.11
C LYS A 119 9.74 -8.88 20.29
N PHE A 120 11.07 -8.84 20.32
CA PHE A 120 11.86 -8.22 21.37
C PHE A 120 12.62 -6.98 20.87
N PRO A 121 12.86 -5.98 21.72
CA PRO A 121 13.63 -4.79 21.35
C PRO A 121 15.05 -5.13 20.91
N ILE A 122 15.51 -4.46 19.85
CA ILE A 122 16.88 -4.58 19.35
C ILE A 122 17.51 -3.21 19.15
N TRP A 123 18.83 -3.14 19.09
CA TRP A 123 19.54 -1.96 18.60
C TRP A 123 20.23 -2.31 17.28
N PRO A 124 19.73 -1.83 16.12
CA PRO A 124 20.24 -2.18 14.80
C PRO A 124 21.53 -1.45 14.40
N HIS A 125 22.24 -0.89 15.39
CA HIS A 125 23.59 -0.35 15.30
C HIS A 125 23.62 1.10 14.76
N GLY A 126 24.81 1.70 14.67
CA GLY A 126 24.99 3.04 14.07
C GLY A 126 24.31 4.16 14.86
N ALA A 127 23.59 5.05 14.18
CA ALA A 127 22.88 6.18 14.79
C ALA A 127 21.43 5.84 15.19
N SER A 128 21.00 4.58 15.06
CA SER A 128 19.63 4.18 15.40
C SER A 128 19.37 4.22 16.91
N GLY A 129 18.10 4.37 17.27
CA GLY A 129 17.62 4.08 18.61
C GLY A 129 17.33 2.60 18.83
N ILE A 130 16.72 2.28 19.97
CA ILE A 130 16.14 0.95 20.17
C ILE A 130 14.92 0.80 19.25
N THR A 131 14.87 -0.29 18.50
CA THR A 131 13.79 -0.61 17.58
C THR A 131 12.88 -1.67 18.20
N ILE A 132 11.57 -1.45 18.14
CA ILE A 132 10.53 -2.38 18.57
C ILE A 132 9.49 -2.57 17.47
N GLY A 133 8.61 -3.56 17.64
CA GLY A 133 7.51 -3.77 16.69
C GLY A 133 8.02 -4.01 15.27
N ILE A 134 7.35 -3.41 14.29
CA ILE A 134 7.74 -3.47 12.88
C ILE A 134 8.47 -2.17 12.53
N GLY A 135 9.79 -2.18 12.72
CA GLY A 135 10.68 -1.08 12.34
C GLY A 135 10.46 0.25 13.09
N TYR A 136 9.80 0.24 14.25
CA TYR A 136 9.58 1.46 15.04
C TYR A 136 10.86 1.83 15.80
N ASP A 137 11.58 2.84 15.32
CA ASP A 137 12.78 3.36 15.99
C ASP A 137 12.39 4.38 17.08
N MET A 138 12.58 3.97 18.34
CA MET A 138 12.28 4.80 19.51
C MET A 138 13.21 6.01 19.62
N GLY A 139 14.39 5.98 19.00
CA GLY A 139 15.36 7.07 19.03
C GLY A 139 14.95 8.28 18.20
N TYR A 140 14.03 8.10 17.24
CA TYR A 140 13.48 9.19 16.43
C TYR A 140 12.05 9.57 16.84
N SER A 141 11.57 9.04 17.96
CA SER A 141 10.24 9.32 18.50
C SER A 141 10.34 10.23 19.73
N THR A 142 9.39 11.15 19.87
CA THR A 142 9.28 11.95 21.11
C THR A 142 8.58 11.13 22.20
N PRO A 143 8.76 11.44 23.50
CA PRO A 143 8.03 10.77 24.58
C PRO A 143 6.52 10.82 24.42
N ALA A 144 5.97 11.97 23.98
CA ALA A 144 4.54 12.12 23.75
C ALA A 144 4.02 11.25 22.59
N GLN A 145 4.79 11.16 21.50
CA GLN A 145 4.46 10.29 20.38
C GLN A 145 4.50 8.82 20.80
N PHE A 146 5.58 8.41 21.48
CA PHE A 146 5.71 7.05 21.99
C PHE A 146 4.58 6.67 22.96
N GLU A 147 4.20 7.59 23.85
CA GLU A 147 3.07 7.40 24.76
C GLU A 147 1.75 7.19 24.01
N LYS A 148 1.47 8.03 23.02
CA LYS A 148 0.29 7.88 22.16
C LYS A 148 0.25 6.54 21.44
N ASP A 149 1.39 6.09 20.92
CA ASP A 149 1.45 4.92 20.04
C ASP A 149 1.39 3.60 20.83
N TRP A 150 2.03 3.55 22.01
CA TRP A 150 2.33 2.27 22.66
C TRP A 150 1.70 2.09 24.04
N LYS A 151 1.33 3.15 24.76
CA LYS A 151 0.92 3.01 26.18
C LYS A 151 -0.30 2.13 26.36
N ALA A 152 -1.34 2.34 25.54
CA ALA A 152 -2.58 1.56 25.61
C ALA A 152 -2.37 0.08 25.21
N LEU A 153 -1.39 -0.21 24.34
CA LEU A 153 -1.13 -1.55 23.83
C LEU A 153 -0.23 -2.37 24.77
N LEU A 154 0.83 -1.75 25.30
CA LEU A 154 1.82 -2.45 26.12
C LEU A 154 1.43 -2.54 27.60
N GLY A 155 0.56 -1.65 28.07
CA GLY A 155 0.27 -1.46 29.49
C GLY A 155 1.44 -0.85 30.27
N ASP A 156 1.16 -0.33 31.46
CA ASP A 156 2.10 0.52 32.22
C ASP A 156 3.43 -0.17 32.55
N SER A 157 3.41 -1.46 32.85
CA SER A 157 4.63 -2.21 33.21
C SER A 157 5.62 -2.32 32.06
N LYS A 158 5.17 -2.76 30.87
CA LYS A 158 6.03 -2.86 29.69
C LYS A 158 6.41 -1.47 29.17
N PHE A 159 5.45 -0.54 29.14
CA PHE A 159 5.67 0.82 28.71
C PHE A 159 6.73 1.53 29.56
N GLY A 160 6.66 1.41 30.89
CA GLY A 160 7.63 2.00 31.82
C GLY A 160 9.06 1.52 31.59
N LYS A 161 9.25 0.24 31.25
CA LYS A 161 10.57 -0.32 30.92
C LYS A 161 11.18 0.28 29.65
N LEU A 162 10.34 0.60 28.65
CA LEU A 162 10.78 1.16 27.38
C LEU A 162 10.96 2.68 27.42
N LYS A 163 10.14 3.38 28.22
CA LYS A 163 10.04 4.86 28.22
C LYS A 163 11.39 5.55 28.39
N SER A 164 12.30 5.02 29.19
CA SER A 164 13.63 5.60 29.45
C SER A 164 14.56 5.58 28.23
N ALA A 165 14.29 4.74 27.23
CA ALA A 165 15.09 4.63 26.02
C ALA A 165 14.57 5.50 24.86
N VAL A 166 13.40 6.14 25.01
CA VAL A 166 12.80 6.98 23.96
C VAL A 166 13.66 8.21 23.69
N GLY A 167 13.90 8.51 22.42
CA GLY A 167 14.75 9.62 21.98
C GLY A 167 16.25 9.38 22.13
N LEU A 168 16.68 8.22 22.67
CA LEU A 168 18.09 7.86 22.71
C LEU A 168 18.52 7.29 21.36
N GLN A 169 19.70 7.70 20.90
CA GLN A 169 20.29 7.29 19.64
C GLN A 169 21.72 6.81 19.84
N GLY A 170 22.20 5.98 18.92
CA GLY A 170 23.56 5.45 18.89
C GLY A 170 23.98 4.78 20.19
N GLU A 171 25.17 5.09 20.68
CA GLU A 171 25.73 4.45 21.88
C GLU A 171 24.86 4.60 23.12
N ARG A 172 24.10 5.70 23.25
CA ARG A 172 23.16 5.87 24.38
C ARG A 172 21.99 4.90 24.29
N ALA A 173 21.48 4.65 23.08
CA ALA A 173 20.45 3.64 22.85
C ALA A 173 20.99 2.23 23.09
N ARG A 174 22.20 1.94 22.62
CA ARG A 174 22.87 0.67 22.88
C ARG A 174 23.00 0.39 24.38
N ALA A 175 23.44 1.39 25.15
CA ALA A 175 23.57 1.28 26.61
C ALA A 175 22.21 1.11 27.32
N ALA A 176 21.15 1.75 26.79
CA ALA A 176 19.80 1.64 27.34
C ALA A 176 19.12 0.28 27.07
N LEU A 177 19.67 -0.55 26.17
CA LEU A 177 19.16 -1.90 25.87
C LEU A 177 19.56 -2.91 26.98
N THR A 178 19.11 -2.65 28.20
CA THR A 178 19.33 -3.49 29.38
C THR A 178 18.53 -4.80 29.31
N SER A 179 18.81 -5.76 30.22
CA SER A 179 18.03 -7.01 30.32
C SER A 179 16.53 -6.76 30.53
N ALA A 180 16.17 -5.71 31.29
CA ALA A 180 14.77 -5.34 31.53
C ALA A 180 14.08 -4.82 30.25
N VAL A 181 14.80 -4.06 29.42
CA VAL A 181 14.29 -3.58 28.12
C VAL A 181 14.20 -4.73 27.13
N LYS A 182 15.25 -5.55 27.00
CA LYS A 182 15.29 -6.72 26.10
C LYS A 182 14.19 -7.75 26.38
N SER A 183 13.73 -7.85 27.63
CA SER A 183 12.67 -8.79 28.01
C SER A 183 11.26 -8.32 27.64
N VAL A 184 11.09 -7.10 27.13
CA VAL A 184 9.76 -6.58 26.78
C VAL A 184 9.28 -7.25 25.50
N GLU A 185 8.31 -8.15 25.64
CA GLU A 185 7.66 -8.75 24.48
C GLU A 185 6.60 -7.80 23.90
N VAL A 186 6.73 -7.51 22.61
CA VAL A 186 5.76 -6.76 21.80
C VAL A 186 4.96 -7.78 20.96
N PRO A 187 3.66 -7.97 21.25
CA PRO A 187 2.81 -8.84 20.46
C PRO A 187 2.73 -8.41 19.00
N TYR A 188 2.59 -9.39 18.09
CA TYR A 188 2.51 -9.12 16.66
C TYR A 188 1.33 -8.20 16.30
N ASP A 189 0.15 -8.44 16.88
CA ASP A 189 -1.04 -7.68 16.53
C ASP A 189 -0.92 -6.21 17.01
N ASP A 190 -0.29 -5.96 18.17
CA ASP A 190 0.05 -4.61 18.64
C ASP A 190 1.07 -3.93 17.71
N ALA A 191 2.11 -4.66 17.32
CA ALA A 191 3.13 -4.16 16.39
C ALA A 191 2.54 -3.80 15.02
N LEU A 192 1.61 -4.62 14.54
CA LEU A 192 0.88 -4.41 13.29
C LEU A 192 -0.03 -3.18 13.38
N GLN A 193 -0.73 -3.01 14.51
CA GLN A 193 -1.57 -1.84 14.76
C GLN A 193 -0.74 -0.54 14.73
N VAL A 194 0.40 -0.50 15.41
CA VAL A 194 1.28 0.68 15.38
C VAL A 194 1.86 0.90 13.97
N PHE A 195 2.25 -0.16 13.28
CA PHE A 195 2.74 -0.06 11.91
C PHE A 195 1.71 0.60 10.98
N TYR A 196 0.43 0.20 11.04
CA TYR A 196 -0.62 0.79 10.21
C TYR A 196 -1.02 2.20 10.62
N THR A 197 -1.14 2.45 11.92
CA THR A 197 -1.68 3.73 12.41
C THR A 197 -0.63 4.82 12.52
N THR A 198 0.65 4.46 12.57
CA THR A 198 1.76 5.39 12.80
C THR A 198 2.76 5.36 11.65
N SER A 199 3.40 4.22 11.42
CA SER A 199 4.51 4.13 10.45
C SER A 199 4.05 4.40 9.02
N VAL A 200 3.00 3.70 8.57
CA VAL A 200 2.49 3.83 7.20
C VAL A 200 2.11 5.28 6.85
N PRO A 201 1.34 6.02 7.67
CA PRO A 201 1.03 7.43 7.38
C PRO A 201 2.26 8.34 7.35
N VAL A 202 3.26 8.11 8.21
CA VAL A 202 4.51 8.89 8.20
C VAL A 202 5.24 8.69 6.88
N TYR A 203 5.40 7.45 6.44
CA TYR A 203 6.09 7.15 5.21
C TYR A 203 5.27 7.50 3.96
N ALA A 204 3.94 7.45 4.01
CA ALA A 204 3.08 7.94 2.95
C ALA A 204 3.28 9.44 2.73
N ARG A 205 3.25 10.26 3.81
CA ARG A 205 3.56 11.70 3.72
C ARG A 205 4.96 11.96 3.17
N ALA A 206 5.95 11.22 3.63
CA ALA A 206 7.32 11.36 3.14
C ALA A 206 7.44 11.01 1.65
N THR A 207 6.77 9.93 1.23
CA THR A 207 6.73 9.50 -0.18
C THR A 207 6.04 10.53 -1.06
N ALA A 208 4.86 11.02 -0.66
CA ALA A 208 4.14 12.06 -1.37
C ALA A 208 4.96 13.35 -1.51
N LYS A 209 5.71 13.72 -0.46
CA LYS A 209 6.61 14.87 -0.50
C LYS A 209 7.80 14.66 -1.45
N SER A 210 8.42 13.48 -1.46
CA SER A 210 9.55 13.17 -2.35
C SER A 210 9.12 13.01 -3.81
N TYR A 211 7.88 12.57 -4.04
CA TYR A 211 7.34 12.30 -5.37
C TYR A 211 5.99 12.99 -5.58
N PRO A 212 5.95 14.32 -5.79
CA PRO A 212 4.71 15.01 -6.07
C PRO A 212 3.97 14.42 -7.28
N GLY A 213 2.68 14.11 -7.13
CA GLY A 213 1.87 13.42 -8.14
C GLY A 213 1.81 11.90 -7.98
N VAL A 214 2.50 11.33 -6.97
CA VAL A 214 2.44 9.89 -6.69
C VAL A 214 1.02 9.43 -6.38
N GLU A 215 0.23 10.27 -5.72
CA GLU A 215 -1.17 10.01 -5.40
C GLU A 215 -2.05 9.83 -6.64
N LEU A 216 -1.56 10.18 -7.84
CA LEU A 216 -2.26 10.00 -9.10
C LEU A 216 -1.87 8.70 -9.84
N LEU A 217 -0.99 7.89 -9.26
CA LEU A 217 -0.61 6.58 -9.80
C LEU A 217 -1.55 5.47 -9.28
N PRO A 218 -1.55 4.29 -9.93
CA PRO A 218 -2.21 3.10 -9.37
C PRO A 218 -1.74 2.75 -7.94
N PRO A 219 -2.60 2.19 -7.07
CA PRO A 219 -2.25 1.94 -5.67
C PRO A 219 -1.07 1.00 -5.43
N ASP A 220 -0.86 -0.01 -6.30
CA ASP A 220 0.32 -0.87 -6.22
C ASP A 220 1.62 -0.08 -6.48
N ALA A 221 1.59 0.86 -7.42
CA ALA A 221 2.74 1.71 -7.72
C ALA A 221 3.01 2.70 -6.59
N GLN A 222 1.95 3.28 -6.01
CA GLN A 222 2.02 4.10 -4.80
C GLN A 222 2.69 3.35 -3.65
N GLY A 223 2.22 2.14 -3.35
CA GLY A 223 2.76 1.33 -2.26
C GLY A 223 4.18 0.81 -2.52
N ALA A 224 4.55 0.54 -3.77
CA ALA A 224 5.93 0.22 -4.13
C ALA A 224 6.88 1.40 -3.85
N LEU A 225 6.47 2.63 -4.17
CA LEU A 225 7.27 3.82 -3.85
C LEU A 225 7.33 4.09 -2.35
N LEU A 226 6.24 3.81 -1.62
CA LEU A 226 6.24 3.84 -0.16
C LEU A 226 7.24 2.83 0.41
N SER A 227 7.25 1.59 -0.09
CA SER A 227 8.23 0.56 0.32
C SER A 227 9.66 1.01 0.08
N LEU A 228 9.94 1.64 -1.08
CA LEU A 228 11.24 2.16 -1.41
C LEU A 228 11.69 3.25 -0.44
N VAL A 229 10.80 4.21 -0.13
CA VAL A 229 11.06 5.30 0.82
C VAL A 229 11.18 4.78 2.26
N TYR A 230 10.41 3.75 2.63
CA TYR A 230 10.54 3.08 3.92
C TYR A 230 11.95 2.49 4.08
N ASN A 231 12.40 1.74 3.08
CA ASN A 231 13.70 1.07 3.12
C ASN A 231 14.90 2.01 3.04
N ARG A 232 14.81 3.05 2.20
CA ARG A 232 15.95 3.89 1.87
C ARG A 232 15.86 5.30 2.44
N GLY A 233 14.75 5.71 3.02
CA GLY A 233 14.49 7.10 3.38
C GLY A 233 14.18 7.99 2.17
N ALA A 234 13.65 9.17 2.46
CA ALA A 234 13.02 10.08 1.50
C ALA A 234 13.97 10.98 0.69
N SER A 235 15.25 11.07 1.09
CA SER A 235 16.22 11.95 0.41
C SER A 235 16.52 11.50 -1.02
N LEU A 236 16.57 12.47 -1.93
CA LEU A 236 16.94 12.29 -3.35
C LEU A 236 18.38 12.73 -3.64
N GLU A 237 19.13 13.14 -2.61
CA GLU A 237 20.45 13.75 -2.76
C GLU A 237 21.59 12.73 -2.81
N GLY A 238 22.56 13.01 -3.68
CA GLY A 238 23.80 12.25 -3.81
C GLY A 238 23.78 11.11 -4.83
N PRO A 239 24.95 10.57 -5.18
CA PRO A 239 25.13 9.64 -6.31
C PRO A 239 24.43 8.28 -6.11
N ARG A 240 24.24 7.86 -4.85
CA ARG A 240 23.50 6.63 -4.52
C ARG A 240 21.98 6.79 -4.64
N ARG A 241 21.47 7.99 -4.96
CA ARG A 241 20.04 8.32 -5.12
C ARG A 241 19.64 8.59 -6.57
N LYS A 242 20.54 8.38 -7.54
CA LYS A 242 20.31 8.64 -8.97
C LYS A 242 18.95 8.12 -9.46
N GLU A 243 18.66 6.85 -9.22
CA GLU A 243 17.42 6.20 -9.68
C GLU A 243 16.18 6.77 -8.97
N MET A 244 16.28 7.07 -7.67
CA MET A 244 15.19 7.74 -6.93
C MET A 244 14.91 9.14 -7.49
N LYS A 245 15.96 9.90 -7.83
CA LYS A 245 15.81 11.22 -8.45
C LYS A 245 15.14 11.13 -9.83
N ASN A 246 15.50 10.13 -10.63
CA ASN A 246 14.86 9.87 -11.91
C ASN A 246 13.37 9.51 -11.76
N ILE A 247 13.04 8.66 -10.77
CA ILE A 247 11.64 8.30 -10.44
C ILE A 247 10.78 9.54 -10.24
N ALA A 248 11.28 10.59 -9.57
CA ALA A 248 10.53 11.83 -9.39
C ALA A 248 10.10 12.48 -10.72
N GLY A 249 10.93 12.38 -11.77
CA GLY A 249 10.56 12.81 -13.12
C GLY A 249 9.49 11.93 -13.76
N TRP A 250 9.61 10.61 -13.61
CA TRP A 250 8.67 9.63 -14.18
C TRP A 250 7.31 9.61 -13.49
N VAL A 251 7.25 9.95 -12.19
CA VAL A 251 5.99 10.12 -11.46
C VAL A 251 5.15 11.25 -12.06
N ARG A 252 5.77 12.40 -12.41
CA ARG A 252 5.06 13.54 -13.02
C ARG A 252 4.39 13.20 -14.35
N THR A 253 4.99 12.30 -15.11
CA THR A 253 4.47 11.82 -16.40
C THR A 253 3.72 10.49 -16.29
N LYS A 254 3.52 9.99 -15.05
CA LYS A 254 2.87 8.71 -14.74
C LYS A 254 3.45 7.50 -15.49
N ASN A 255 4.74 7.54 -15.81
CA ASN A 255 5.36 6.50 -16.64
C ASN A 255 5.77 5.29 -15.79
N LEU A 256 4.82 4.36 -15.57
CA LEU A 256 5.00 3.17 -14.74
C LEU A 256 6.17 2.30 -15.20
N ALA A 257 6.32 2.11 -16.51
CA ALA A 257 7.40 1.29 -17.07
C ALA A 257 8.79 1.86 -16.72
N LYS A 258 8.95 3.18 -16.82
CA LYS A 258 10.21 3.85 -16.43
C LYS A 258 10.42 3.82 -14.92
N ILE A 259 9.38 4.03 -14.11
CA ILE A 259 9.46 3.91 -12.65
C ILE A 259 9.96 2.50 -12.26
N ALA A 260 9.32 1.45 -12.79
CA ALA A 260 9.72 0.06 -12.54
C ALA A 260 11.17 -0.21 -12.98
N GLY A 261 11.57 0.34 -14.14
CA GLY A 261 12.93 0.27 -14.65
C GLY A 261 13.96 0.86 -13.69
N GLU A 262 13.72 2.07 -13.17
CA GLU A 262 14.62 2.74 -12.20
C GLU A 262 14.70 1.96 -10.87
N ILE A 263 13.57 1.44 -10.38
CA ILE A 263 13.55 0.60 -9.17
C ILE A 263 14.46 -0.62 -9.35
N ARG A 264 14.39 -1.29 -10.50
CA ARG A 264 15.22 -2.46 -10.80
C ARG A 264 16.68 -2.09 -11.02
N ALA A 265 16.96 -0.99 -11.73
CA ALA A 265 18.32 -0.51 -11.98
C ALA A 265 19.07 -0.16 -10.70
N MET A 266 18.36 0.23 -9.64
CA MET A 266 18.91 0.55 -8.33
C MET A 266 19.66 -0.63 -7.68
N LYS A 267 19.39 -1.87 -8.13
CA LYS A 267 20.12 -3.07 -7.70
C LYS A 267 21.64 -2.96 -7.89
N ARG A 268 22.13 -2.16 -8.84
CA ARG A 268 23.57 -1.90 -9.05
C ARG A 268 24.34 -1.49 -7.79
N LEU A 269 23.64 -0.97 -6.78
CA LEU A 269 24.25 -0.51 -5.53
C LEU A 269 24.66 -1.64 -4.59
N TRP A 270 24.14 -2.85 -4.83
CA TRP A 270 24.32 -4.03 -3.99
C TRP A 270 24.46 -5.33 -4.78
N GLU A 271 24.54 -5.24 -6.10
CA GLU A 271 24.75 -6.39 -6.95
C GLU A 271 26.08 -7.06 -6.60
N GLY A 272 26.08 -8.39 -6.53
CA GLY A 272 27.23 -9.18 -6.11
C GLY A 272 27.43 -9.31 -4.60
N ASP A 273 26.69 -8.58 -3.74
CA ASP A 273 26.75 -8.77 -2.29
C ASP A 273 25.78 -9.88 -1.83
N PRO A 274 26.28 -11.04 -1.34
CA PRO A 274 25.42 -12.14 -0.90
C PRO A 274 24.51 -11.77 0.28
N LYS A 275 24.88 -10.79 1.10
CA LYS A 275 24.08 -10.32 2.24
C LYS A 275 22.89 -9.48 1.80
N MET A 276 22.91 -8.98 0.57
CA MET A 276 21.88 -8.09 0.04
C MET A 276 20.86 -8.79 -0.85
N LYS A 277 20.89 -10.13 -0.96
CA LYS A 277 19.93 -10.91 -1.75
C LYS A 277 18.47 -10.58 -1.45
N GLY A 278 18.12 -10.45 -0.16
CA GLY A 278 16.76 -10.06 0.25
C GLY A 278 16.36 -8.68 -0.28
N LEU A 279 17.28 -7.71 -0.24
CA LEU A 279 17.06 -6.37 -0.75
C LEU A 279 16.95 -6.33 -2.28
N LEU A 280 17.78 -7.11 -2.99
CA LEU A 280 17.69 -7.24 -4.44
C LEU A 280 16.33 -7.84 -4.85
N SER A 281 15.88 -8.89 -4.16
CA SER A 281 14.55 -9.48 -4.36
C SER A 281 13.43 -8.47 -4.08
N ARG A 282 13.55 -7.69 -3.00
CA ARG A 282 12.62 -6.60 -2.67
C ARG A 282 12.52 -5.57 -3.81
N ARG A 283 13.64 -5.15 -4.42
CA ARG A 283 13.63 -4.25 -5.59
C ARG A 283 12.87 -4.86 -6.78
N ASP A 284 13.08 -6.15 -7.06
CA ASP A 284 12.39 -6.82 -8.16
C ASP A 284 10.89 -6.94 -7.92
N LYS A 285 10.47 -7.28 -6.70
CA LYS A 285 9.05 -7.34 -6.31
C LYS A 285 8.37 -5.96 -6.39
N GLU A 286 9.05 -4.90 -5.94
CA GLU A 286 8.53 -3.53 -6.05
C GLU A 286 8.40 -3.07 -7.51
N ALA A 287 9.40 -3.36 -8.34
CA ALA A 287 9.32 -3.09 -9.78
C ALA A 287 8.17 -3.88 -10.43
N ALA A 288 7.92 -5.12 -10.00
CA ALA A 288 6.82 -5.93 -10.50
C ALA A 288 5.45 -5.37 -10.10
N LEU A 289 5.30 -4.86 -8.86
CA LEU A 289 4.08 -4.16 -8.44
C LEU A 289 3.79 -2.96 -9.35
N VAL A 290 4.79 -2.11 -9.59
CA VAL A 290 4.64 -0.93 -10.46
C VAL A 290 4.28 -1.33 -11.89
N ALA A 291 4.98 -2.31 -12.46
CA ALA A 291 4.79 -2.73 -13.85
C ALA A 291 3.41 -3.36 -14.11
N ASN A 292 2.81 -4.00 -13.11
CA ASN A 292 1.51 -4.66 -13.22
C ASN A 292 0.37 -3.86 -12.54
N ALA A 293 0.65 -2.63 -12.12
CA ALA A 293 -0.28 -1.86 -11.31
C ALA A 293 -1.55 -1.50 -12.10
N ARG A 294 -2.71 -1.58 -11.44
CA ARG A 294 -4.01 -1.22 -12.00
C ARG A 294 -4.67 -0.14 -11.14
N PHE A 295 -5.40 0.77 -11.76
CA PHE A 295 -6.12 1.84 -11.04
C PHE A 295 -7.26 1.29 -10.18
N PHE A 296 -7.99 0.31 -10.71
CA PHE A 296 -9.05 -0.36 -9.99
C PHE A 296 -8.51 -1.49 -9.13
N LEU A 297 -8.90 -1.47 -7.86
CA LEU A 297 -8.81 -2.57 -6.91
C LEU A 297 -10.20 -2.82 -6.32
N LYS A 298 -10.38 -3.97 -5.69
CA LYS A 298 -11.58 -4.20 -4.89
C LYS A 298 -11.58 -3.25 -3.68
N PRO A 299 -12.76 -2.79 -3.20
CA PRO A 299 -12.85 -1.85 -2.08
C PRO A 299 -12.02 -2.25 -0.85
N GLU A 300 -12.03 -3.54 -0.51
CA GLU A 300 -11.32 -4.12 0.64
C GLU A 300 -9.79 -4.17 0.49
N ASP A 301 -9.27 -3.89 -0.69
CA ASP A 301 -7.84 -3.90 -1.01
C ASP A 301 -7.22 -2.50 -1.03
N TYR A 302 -8.03 -1.44 -0.95
CA TYR A 302 -7.54 -0.07 -0.80
C TYR A 302 -7.17 0.20 0.66
N ILE A 303 -6.00 0.80 0.86
CA ILE A 303 -5.54 1.33 2.15
C ILE A 303 -5.22 2.80 1.97
N PHE A 304 -5.92 3.64 2.71
CA PHE A 304 -5.72 5.09 2.72
C PHE A 304 -4.62 5.40 3.73
N ALA A 305 -3.50 5.92 3.25
CA ALA A 305 -2.26 6.11 4.01
C ALA A 305 -1.85 7.59 4.08
#